data_AF-A0A954KTK8-F1
#
_entry.id   AF-A0A954KTK8-F1
#
_cell.length_a   1.000
_cell.length_b   1.000
_cell.length_c   1.000
_cell.angle_alpha   90.00
_cell.angle_beta   90.00
_cell.angle_gamma   90.00
#
_symmetry.space_group_name_H-M   'P 1'
#
loop_
_entity.id
_entity.type
_entity.pdbx_description
1 polymer ?
#
loop_
_entity_poly.entity_id
_entity_poly.type
_entity_poly.pdbx_seq_one_letter_code
_entity_poly.pdbx_strand_id
1 'polypeptide(L)'
;MKMWLFAETQASGWTTFFQAVQALSVVIGIGISLFALNQWKSEHLGKKTIDMAEELLILFYQARDAIREIRFPGITAIDLERVERMPNEPLDVYKSRLYAVHLLNRLHHRAEVFRRLETERFRFMARFGGDIESQFTSVISIYAEIKKAAMQIQHEIANEIEKRFTENREIQYESVATRISEETKIAKEDLASETPDRLEKKLSETVKAVEDICRPIIQAANK
;
A
#
# COMPACT_ATOMS: atom_id res chain seq x y z
N MET A 1 72.09 -33.58 42.36
CA MET A 1 71.08 -32.65 42.92
C MET A 1 70.79 -31.44 42.02
N LYS A 2 71.79 -30.77 41.41
CA LYS A 2 71.56 -29.65 40.45
C LYS A 2 70.77 -30.01 39.18
N MET A 3 70.80 -31.27 38.74
CA MET A 3 70.12 -31.71 37.50
C MET A 3 68.59 -31.82 37.64
N TRP A 4 68.08 -32.02 38.87
CA TRP A 4 66.63 -32.09 39.13
C TRP A 4 65.97 -30.70 39.18
N LEU A 5 66.66 -29.71 39.76
CA LEU A 5 66.18 -28.32 39.81
C LEU A 5 66.06 -27.66 38.43
N PHE A 6 66.82 -28.12 37.43
CA PHE A 6 66.76 -27.59 36.06
C PHE A 6 65.55 -28.11 35.27
N ALA A 7 65.08 -29.32 35.58
CA ALA A 7 63.89 -29.89 34.95
C ALA A 7 62.59 -29.23 35.48
N GLU A 8 62.54 -28.89 36.77
CA GLU A 8 61.40 -28.19 37.38
C GLU A 8 61.23 -26.75 36.90
N THR A 9 62.33 -26.01 36.69
CA THR A 9 62.28 -24.65 36.13
C THR A 9 61.91 -24.65 34.65
N GLN A 10 62.30 -25.69 33.91
CA GLN A 10 61.91 -25.83 32.51
C GLN A 10 60.41 -26.18 32.40
N ALA A 11 59.88 -27.05 33.27
CA ALA A 11 58.47 -27.45 33.26
C ALA A 11 57.50 -26.31 33.61
N SER A 12 57.87 -25.40 34.52
CA SER A 12 57.02 -24.25 34.92
C SER A 12 56.93 -23.13 33.87
N GLY A 13 57.96 -22.98 33.03
CA GLY A 13 57.93 -22.05 31.89
C GLY A 13 56.92 -22.44 30.81
N TRP A 14 56.77 -23.75 30.55
CA TRP A 14 55.83 -24.25 29.54
C TRP A 14 54.37 -24.08 29.97
N THR A 15 54.04 -24.33 31.24
CA THR A 15 52.65 -24.20 31.73
C THR A 15 52.16 -22.75 31.69
N THR A 16 53.00 -21.80 32.09
CA THR A 16 52.69 -20.36 32.01
C THR A 16 52.54 -19.87 30.57
N PHE A 17 53.37 -20.35 29.65
CA PHE A 17 53.22 -20.08 28.22
C PHE A 17 51.88 -20.61 27.67
N PHE A 18 51.53 -21.87 27.95
CA PHE A 18 50.25 -22.44 27.51
C PHE A 18 49.04 -21.68 28.07
N GLN A 19 49.10 -21.27 29.35
CA GLN A 19 48.06 -20.43 29.95
C GLN A 19 47.95 -19.07 29.27
N ALA A 20 49.08 -18.44 28.92
CA ALA A 20 49.09 -17.17 28.20
C ALA A 20 48.48 -17.31 26.79
N VAL A 21 48.83 -18.37 26.06
CA VAL A 21 48.24 -18.66 24.74
C VAL A 21 46.74 -18.96 24.85
N GLN A 22 46.33 -19.73 25.86
CA GLN A 22 44.92 -20.03 26.10
C GLN A 22 44.14 -18.74 26.42
N ALA A 23 44.65 -17.90 27.32
CA ALA A 23 44.02 -16.61 27.62
C ALA A 23 43.92 -15.72 26.37
N LEU A 24 44.98 -15.65 25.56
CA LEU A 24 44.98 -14.90 24.31
C LEU A 24 43.95 -15.44 23.30
N SER A 25 43.82 -16.76 23.19
CA SER A 25 42.83 -17.40 22.31
C SER A 25 41.39 -17.07 22.72
N VAL A 26 41.10 -17.00 24.03
CA VAL A 26 39.77 -16.60 24.54
C VAL A 26 39.48 -15.15 24.20
N VAL A 27 40.45 -14.25 24.36
CA VAL A 27 40.30 -12.82 24.02
C VAL A 27 40.04 -12.65 22.52
N ILE A 28 40.82 -13.32 21.67
CA ILE A 28 40.63 -13.30 20.22
C ILE A 28 39.26 -13.89 19.85
N GLY A 29 38.88 -15.01 20.44
CA GLY A 29 37.60 -15.67 20.20
C GLY A 29 36.40 -14.78 20.55
N ILE A 30 36.47 -14.05 21.66
CA ILE A 30 35.45 -13.05 22.05
C ILE A 30 35.42 -11.90 21.03
N GLY A 31 36.58 -11.39 20.60
CA GLY A 31 36.67 -10.33 19.60
C GLY A 31 36.01 -10.70 18.27
N ILE A 32 36.32 -11.89 17.74
CA ILE A 32 35.72 -12.42 16.51
C ILE A 32 34.20 -12.62 16.69
N SER A 33 33.77 -13.14 17.84
CA SER A 33 32.34 -13.35 18.13
C SER A 33 31.56 -12.03 18.13
N LEU A 34 32.11 -10.97 18.73
CA LEU A 34 31.47 -9.65 18.73
C LEU A 34 31.40 -9.04 17.32
N PHE A 35 32.46 -9.20 16.51
CA PHE A 35 32.47 -8.73 15.14
C PHE A 35 31.43 -9.46 14.28
N ALA A 36 31.36 -10.80 14.39
CA ALA A 36 30.37 -11.62 13.69
C ALA A 36 28.94 -11.23 14.08
N LEU A 37 28.68 -11.00 15.37
CA LEU A 37 27.36 -10.55 15.85
C LEU A 37 26.97 -9.17 15.32
N ASN A 38 27.92 -8.24 15.21
CA ASN A 38 27.64 -6.91 14.66
C ASN A 38 27.37 -6.96 13.16
N GLN A 39 28.15 -7.72 12.39
CA GLN A 39 27.88 -7.93 10.96
C GLN A 39 26.52 -8.56 10.74
N TRP A 40 26.19 -9.61 11.50
CA TRP A 40 24.89 -10.26 11.41
C TRP A 40 23.73 -9.31 11.74
N LYS A 41 23.87 -8.45 12.74
CA LYS A 41 22.87 -7.42 13.06
C LYS A 41 22.69 -6.42 11.92
N SER A 42 23.78 -5.91 11.34
CA SER A 42 23.69 -4.98 10.21
C SER A 42 23.05 -5.62 8.98
N GLU A 43 23.40 -6.87 8.68
CA GLU A 43 22.82 -7.63 7.57
C GLU A 43 21.32 -7.89 7.79
N HIS A 44 20.92 -8.33 8.98
CA HIS A 44 19.51 -8.56 9.30
C HIS A 44 18.69 -7.28 9.26
N LEU A 45 19.23 -6.17 9.76
CA LEU A 45 18.56 -4.88 9.69
C LEU A 45 18.44 -4.37 8.25
N GLY A 46 19.49 -4.56 7.43
CA GLY A 46 19.47 -4.23 6.01
C GLY A 46 18.40 -5.02 5.27
N LYS A 47 18.42 -6.35 5.41
CA LYS A 47 17.45 -7.25 4.78
C LYS A 47 16.00 -6.87 5.11
N LYS A 48 15.70 -6.66 6.40
CA LYS A 48 14.35 -6.24 6.81
C LYS A 48 13.90 -4.90 6.21
N THR A 49 14.82 -3.97 6.00
CA THR A 49 14.49 -2.68 5.37
C THR A 49 14.20 -2.86 3.88
N ILE A 50 14.94 -3.74 3.20
CA ILE A 50 14.73 -4.05 1.78
C ILE A 50 13.40 -4.74 1.58
N ASP A 51 13.13 -5.81 2.34
CA ASP A 51 11.87 -6.57 2.27
C ASP A 51 10.68 -5.62 2.51
N MET A 52 10.81 -4.72 3.49
CA MET A 52 9.79 -3.73 3.81
C MET A 52 9.61 -2.72 2.65
N ALA A 53 10.69 -2.20 2.05
CA ALA A 53 10.61 -1.30 0.90
C ALA A 53 9.95 -1.96 -0.33
N GLU A 54 10.21 -3.24 -0.56
CA GLU A 54 9.55 -4.01 -1.62
C GLU A 54 8.06 -4.21 -1.35
N GLU A 55 7.70 -4.63 -0.13
CA GLU A 55 6.31 -4.74 0.31
C GLU A 55 5.54 -3.42 0.13
N LEU A 56 6.19 -2.28 0.41
CA LEU A 56 5.59 -0.96 0.22
C LEU A 56 5.27 -0.67 -1.23
N LEU A 57 6.23 -0.89 -2.14
CA LEU A 57 6.03 -0.65 -3.56
C LEU A 57 4.91 -1.52 -4.12
N ILE A 58 4.90 -2.80 -3.75
CA ILE A 58 3.84 -3.72 -4.15
C ILE A 58 2.48 -3.18 -3.68
N LEU A 59 2.38 -2.72 -2.44
CA LEU A 59 1.14 -2.19 -1.89
C LEU A 59 0.66 -0.91 -2.62
N PHE A 60 1.57 0.00 -2.96
CA PHE A 60 1.23 1.20 -3.74
C PHE A 60 0.83 0.88 -5.18
N TYR A 61 1.47 -0.10 -5.83
CA TYR A 61 1.04 -0.57 -7.14
C TYR A 61 -0.33 -1.24 -7.09
N GLN A 62 -0.58 -2.10 -6.10
CA GLN A 62 -1.89 -2.70 -5.89
C GLN A 62 -2.98 -1.64 -5.66
N ALA A 63 -2.68 -0.59 -4.89
CA ALA A 63 -3.60 0.51 -4.66
C ALA A 63 -3.87 1.32 -5.93
N ARG A 64 -2.84 1.59 -6.74
CA ARG A 64 -3.01 2.26 -8.03
C ARG A 64 -3.91 1.47 -8.96
N ASP A 65 -3.62 0.18 -9.10
CA ASP A 65 -4.35 -0.70 -10.01
C ASP A 65 -5.80 -0.89 -9.51
N ALA A 66 -6.01 -0.97 -8.20
CA ALA A 66 -7.34 -0.97 -7.60
C ALA A 66 -8.12 0.32 -7.88
N ILE A 67 -7.50 1.50 -7.75
CA ILE A 67 -8.16 2.78 -8.08
C ILE A 67 -8.56 2.82 -9.56
N ARG A 68 -7.66 2.42 -10.47
CA ARG A 68 -7.97 2.38 -11.91
C ARG A 68 -9.12 1.43 -12.21
N GLU A 69 -9.11 0.24 -11.61
CA GLU A 69 -10.20 -0.72 -11.79
C GLU A 69 -11.54 -0.20 -11.25
N ILE A 70 -11.54 0.42 -10.07
CA ILE A 70 -12.74 1.07 -9.50
C ILE A 70 -13.30 2.09 -10.50
N ARG A 71 -12.43 2.94 -11.06
CA ARG A 71 -12.80 4.05 -11.95
C ARG A 71 -13.06 3.65 -13.40
N PHE A 72 -12.74 2.42 -13.78
CA PHE A 72 -12.88 1.95 -15.14
C PHE A 72 -14.36 2.04 -15.61
N PRO A 73 -14.66 2.70 -16.74
CA PRO A 73 -16.05 2.94 -17.14
C PRO A 73 -16.78 1.69 -17.63
N GLY A 74 -16.07 0.64 -18.05
CA GLY A 74 -16.68 -0.59 -18.54
C GLY A 74 -17.37 -1.37 -17.43
N ILE A 75 -18.55 -1.91 -17.73
CA ILE A 75 -19.32 -2.79 -16.85
C ILE A 75 -19.19 -4.21 -17.41
N THR A 76 -18.75 -5.17 -16.59
CA THR A 76 -18.63 -6.57 -17.02
C THR A 76 -19.88 -7.35 -16.64
N ALA A 77 -20.15 -8.46 -17.35
CA ALA A 77 -21.32 -9.29 -17.07
C ALA A 77 -21.34 -9.86 -15.65
N ILE A 78 -20.16 -10.08 -15.06
CA ILE A 78 -20.00 -10.58 -13.68
C ILE A 78 -20.49 -9.55 -12.67
N ASP A 79 -20.32 -8.26 -12.97
CA ASP A 79 -20.77 -7.16 -12.11
C ASP A 79 -22.31 -6.99 -12.11
N LEU A 80 -22.98 -7.59 -13.09
CA LEU A 80 -24.42 -7.41 -13.38
C LEU A 80 -25.31 -8.51 -12.80
N GLU A 81 -24.74 -9.60 -12.28
CA GLU A 81 -25.48 -10.82 -11.89
C GLU A 81 -26.61 -10.60 -10.88
N ARG A 82 -26.66 -9.44 -10.20
CA ARG A 82 -27.58 -9.19 -9.08
C ARG A 82 -28.49 -7.97 -9.25
N VAL A 83 -28.48 -7.31 -10.41
CA VAL A 83 -29.23 -6.05 -10.60
C VAL A 83 -30.30 -6.22 -11.67
N GLU A 84 -31.45 -6.72 -11.23
CA GLU A 84 -32.64 -6.79 -12.07
C GLU A 84 -33.31 -5.42 -12.20
N ARG A 85 -33.90 -5.17 -13.37
CA ARG A 85 -34.72 -3.98 -13.62
C ARG A 85 -36.07 -4.14 -12.93
N MET A 86 -36.50 -3.13 -12.19
CA MET A 86 -37.80 -3.20 -11.50
C MET A 86 -38.97 -3.05 -12.48
N PRO A 87 -40.16 -3.62 -12.18
CA PRO A 87 -41.36 -3.38 -12.97
C PRO A 87 -41.65 -1.87 -13.05
N ASN A 88 -41.80 -1.35 -14.27
CA ASN A 88 -42.01 0.08 -14.57
C ASN A 88 -40.82 1.03 -14.30
N GLU A 89 -39.61 0.52 -14.06
CA GLU A 89 -38.40 1.36 -13.96
C GLU A 89 -38.01 1.88 -15.35
N PRO A 90 -37.89 3.21 -15.57
CA PRO A 90 -37.37 3.77 -16.81
C PRO A 90 -35.95 3.29 -17.13
N LEU A 91 -35.62 3.12 -18.41
CA LEU A 91 -34.34 2.54 -18.82
C LEU A 91 -33.12 3.39 -18.42
N ASP A 92 -33.28 4.71 -18.43
CA ASP A 92 -32.29 5.70 -17.97
C ASP A 92 -32.00 5.57 -16.47
N VAL A 93 -33.05 5.43 -15.65
CA VAL A 93 -32.93 5.21 -14.19
C VAL A 93 -32.26 3.88 -13.91
N TYR A 94 -32.66 2.82 -14.61
CA TYR A 94 -32.05 1.50 -14.51
C TYR A 94 -30.55 1.56 -14.80
N LYS A 95 -30.13 2.20 -15.90
CA LYS A 95 -28.71 2.34 -16.27
C LYS A 95 -27.91 3.14 -15.24
N SER A 96 -28.48 4.22 -14.70
CA SER A 96 -27.82 5.02 -13.65
C SER A 96 -27.66 4.21 -12.37
N ARG A 97 -28.70 3.51 -11.94
CA ARG A 97 -28.66 2.62 -10.76
C ARG A 97 -27.64 1.50 -10.94
N LEU A 98 -27.63 0.88 -12.12
CA LEU A 98 -26.68 -0.17 -12.48
C LEU A 98 -25.24 0.31 -12.32
N TYR A 99 -24.94 1.49 -12.85
CA TYR A 99 -23.63 2.10 -12.72
C TYR A 99 -23.24 2.39 -11.25
N ALA A 100 -24.17 2.91 -10.46
CA ALA A 100 -23.91 3.20 -9.04
C ALA A 100 -23.63 1.93 -8.23
N VAL A 101 -24.45 0.89 -8.41
CA VAL A 101 -24.25 -0.41 -7.74
C VAL A 101 -22.91 -1.02 -8.13
N HIS A 102 -22.58 -0.97 -9.41
CA HIS A 102 -21.32 -1.46 -9.95
C HIS A 102 -20.10 -0.78 -9.30
N LEU A 103 -20.10 0.54 -9.25
CA LEU A 103 -19.03 1.32 -8.63
C LEU A 103 -18.84 0.96 -7.14
N LEU A 104 -19.95 0.80 -6.40
CA LEU A 104 -19.94 0.40 -4.99
C LEU A 104 -19.42 -1.02 -4.79
N ASN A 105 -19.80 -1.95 -5.68
CA ASN A 105 -19.28 -3.31 -5.67
C ASN A 105 -17.76 -3.28 -5.81
N ARG A 106 -17.22 -2.55 -6.78
CA ARG A 106 -15.76 -2.44 -6.97
C ARG A 106 -15.05 -1.84 -5.76
N LEU A 107 -15.62 -0.77 -5.18
CA LEU A 107 -15.11 -0.18 -3.94
C LEU A 107 -15.06 -1.22 -2.82
N HIS A 108 -16.10 -2.04 -2.67
CA HIS A 108 -16.15 -3.09 -1.65
C HIS A 108 -15.10 -4.19 -1.90
N HIS A 109 -15.00 -4.71 -3.12
CA HIS A 109 -14.05 -5.78 -3.47
C HIS A 109 -12.58 -5.36 -3.29
N ARG A 110 -12.29 -4.06 -3.42
CA ARG A 110 -10.93 -3.51 -3.30
C ARG A 110 -10.65 -2.84 -1.95
N ALA A 111 -11.62 -2.81 -1.03
CA ALA A 111 -11.49 -2.15 0.27
C ALA A 111 -10.31 -2.67 1.10
N GLU A 112 -9.97 -3.95 0.96
CA GLU A 112 -8.89 -4.59 1.71
C GLU A 112 -7.51 -3.98 1.42
N VAL A 113 -7.25 -3.57 0.17
CA VAL A 113 -5.99 -2.94 -0.22
C VAL A 113 -5.80 -1.63 0.54
N PHE A 114 -6.86 -0.83 0.67
CA PHE A 114 -6.82 0.45 1.37
C PHE A 114 -6.77 0.27 2.89
N ARG A 115 -7.44 -0.74 3.44
CA ARG A 115 -7.31 -1.11 4.86
C ARG A 115 -5.88 -1.51 5.22
N ARG A 116 -5.24 -2.27 4.32
CA ARG A 116 -3.83 -2.64 4.47
C ARG A 116 -2.92 -1.40 4.38
N LEU A 117 -3.15 -0.49 3.44
CA LEU A 117 -2.45 0.80 3.38
C LEU A 117 -2.53 1.58 4.69
N GLU A 118 -3.72 1.73 5.26
CA GLU A 118 -3.91 2.45 6.54
C GLU A 118 -3.15 1.78 7.69
N THR A 119 -3.22 0.45 7.78
CA THR A 119 -2.58 -0.31 8.85
C THR A 119 -1.06 -0.26 8.75
N GLU A 120 -0.53 -0.41 7.53
CA GLU A 120 0.91 -0.42 7.29
C GLU A 120 1.55 0.98 7.41
N ARG A 121 0.77 2.06 7.21
CA ARG A 121 1.23 3.46 7.29
C ARG A 121 2.16 3.72 8.48
N PHE A 122 1.74 3.35 9.68
CA PHE A 122 2.51 3.60 10.91
C PHE A 122 3.79 2.78 10.99
N ARG A 123 3.78 1.53 10.49
CA ARG A 123 4.95 0.66 10.44
C ARG A 123 6.02 1.23 9.51
N PHE A 124 5.59 1.74 8.36
CA PHE A 124 6.47 2.40 7.40
C PHE A 124 7.01 3.74 7.93
N MET A 125 6.17 4.57 8.55
CA MET A 125 6.61 5.82 9.16
C MET A 125 7.66 5.60 10.25
N ALA A 126 7.51 4.57 11.08
CA ALA A 126 8.49 4.24 12.11
C ALA A 126 9.86 3.83 11.54
N ARG A 127 9.92 3.33 10.30
CA ARG A 127 11.15 2.84 9.67
C ARG A 127 11.80 3.88 8.74
N PHE A 128 11.01 4.57 7.94
CA PHE A 128 11.47 5.49 6.90
C PHE A 128 11.30 6.98 7.27
N GLY A 129 10.62 7.28 8.38
CA GLY A 129 10.37 8.65 8.84
C GLY A 129 9.03 9.22 8.37
N GLY A 130 8.80 10.49 8.70
CA GLY A 130 7.54 11.19 8.43
C GLY A 130 7.32 11.57 6.96
N ASP A 131 8.38 11.60 6.16
CA ASP A 131 8.33 12.06 4.76
C ASP A 131 7.40 11.21 3.88
N ILE A 132 7.13 9.96 4.29
CA ILE A 132 6.27 9.03 3.57
C ILE A 132 4.78 9.16 3.90
N GLU A 133 4.43 9.84 5.00
CA GLU A 133 3.04 9.98 5.46
C GLU A 133 2.16 10.68 4.41
N SER A 134 2.74 11.66 3.70
CA SER A 134 2.03 12.43 2.70
C SER A 134 1.53 11.57 1.53
N GLN A 135 2.29 10.54 1.17
CA GLN A 135 2.00 9.62 0.07
C GLN A 135 0.87 8.67 0.45
N PHE A 136 0.89 8.12 1.66
CA PHE A 136 -0.25 7.34 2.19
C PHE A 136 -1.53 8.19 2.24
N THR A 137 -1.43 9.40 2.79
CA THR A 137 -2.57 10.32 2.90
C THR A 137 -3.12 10.69 1.53
N SER A 138 -2.24 10.89 0.54
CA SER A 138 -2.63 11.18 -0.84
C SER A 138 -3.47 10.04 -1.44
N VAL A 139 -3.01 8.79 -1.37
CA VAL A 139 -3.78 7.63 -1.89
C VAL A 139 -5.11 7.44 -1.16
N ILE A 140 -5.09 7.52 0.18
CA ILE A 140 -6.30 7.39 1.00
C ILE A 140 -7.30 8.51 0.67
N SER A 141 -6.82 9.74 0.45
CA SER A 141 -7.67 10.87 0.05
C SER A 141 -8.34 10.64 -1.31
N ILE A 142 -7.61 10.10 -2.29
CA ILE A 142 -8.17 9.78 -3.62
C ILE A 142 -9.26 8.72 -3.48
N TYR A 143 -9.01 7.65 -2.73
CA TYR A 143 -10.01 6.60 -2.47
C TYR A 143 -11.26 7.17 -1.76
N ALA A 144 -11.07 8.04 -0.77
CA ALA A 144 -12.17 8.70 -0.07
C ALA A 144 -12.98 9.64 -0.98
N GLU A 145 -12.33 10.39 -1.86
CA GLU A 145 -12.98 11.24 -2.87
C GLU A 145 -13.86 10.40 -3.80
N ILE A 146 -13.35 9.28 -4.33
CA ILE A 146 -14.10 8.37 -5.20
C ILE A 146 -15.27 7.74 -4.45
N LYS A 147 -15.03 7.25 -3.23
CA LYS A 147 -16.08 6.64 -2.39
C LYS A 147 -17.21 7.63 -2.09
N LYS A 148 -16.86 8.89 -1.78
CA LYS A 148 -17.83 9.95 -1.53
C LYS A 148 -18.67 10.23 -2.78
N ALA A 149 -18.04 10.39 -3.95
CA ALA A 149 -18.74 10.57 -5.22
C ALA A 149 -19.69 9.41 -5.52
N ALA A 150 -19.25 8.16 -5.31
CA ALA A 150 -20.08 6.97 -5.48
C ALA A 150 -21.33 6.98 -4.59
N MET A 151 -21.18 7.34 -3.31
CA MET A 151 -22.28 7.45 -2.36
C MET A 151 -23.26 8.58 -2.74
N GLN A 152 -22.74 9.72 -3.21
CA GLN A 152 -23.57 10.84 -3.69
C GLN A 152 -24.40 10.44 -4.91
N ILE A 153 -23.79 9.76 -5.89
CA ILE A 153 -24.50 9.23 -7.07
C ILE A 153 -25.63 8.28 -6.63
N GLN A 154 -25.34 7.34 -5.73
CA GLN A 154 -26.34 6.42 -5.22
C GLN A 154 -27.49 7.15 -4.51
N HIS A 155 -27.17 8.14 -3.67
CA HIS A 155 -28.16 8.91 -2.94
C HIS A 155 -29.07 9.72 -3.88
N GLU A 156 -28.50 10.39 -4.88
CA GLU A 156 -29.26 11.14 -5.89
C GLU A 156 -30.18 10.24 -6.70
N ILE A 157 -29.71 9.05 -7.09
CA ILE A 157 -30.54 8.06 -7.79
C ILE A 157 -31.67 7.55 -6.90
N ALA A 158 -31.41 7.28 -5.62
CA ALA A 158 -32.43 6.81 -4.69
C ALA A 158 -33.52 7.87 -4.48
N ASN A 159 -33.13 9.14 -4.29
CA ASN A 159 -34.05 10.26 -4.16
C ASN A 159 -34.89 10.47 -5.44
N GLU A 160 -34.26 10.29 -6.61
CA GLU A 160 -34.95 10.38 -7.91
C GLU A 160 -36.02 9.30 -8.04
N ILE A 161 -35.68 8.06 -7.70
CA ILE A 161 -36.62 6.93 -7.67
C ILE A 161 -37.79 7.25 -6.74
N GLU A 162 -37.54 7.65 -5.50
CA GLU A 162 -38.57 7.94 -4.50
C GLU A 162 -39.55 9.03 -4.95
N LYS A 163 -39.04 10.13 -5.52
CA LYS A 163 -39.87 11.24 -6.02
C LYS A 163 -40.79 10.81 -7.16
N ARG A 164 -40.32 9.96 -8.08
CA ARG A 164 -41.17 9.45 -9.18
C ARG A 164 -42.30 8.57 -8.68
N PHE A 165 -42.02 7.70 -7.72
CA PHE A 165 -43.01 6.78 -7.18
C PHE A 165 -44.02 7.47 -6.25
N THR A 166 -43.61 8.51 -5.51
CA THR A 166 -44.46 9.14 -4.49
C THR A 166 -45.23 10.35 -5.01
N GLU A 167 -44.63 11.20 -5.84
CA GLU A 167 -45.19 12.52 -6.14
C GLU A 167 -45.88 12.62 -7.51
N ASN A 168 -45.75 11.60 -8.38
CA ASN A 168 -46.23 11.62 -9.78
C ASN A 168 -45.89 12.94 -10.51
N ARG A 169 -44.74 13.55 -10.14
CA ARG A 169 -44.26 14.81 -10.69
C ARG A 169 -43.36 14.54 -11.88
N GLU A 170 -43.48 15.38 -12.90
CA GLU A 170 -42.47 15.53 -13.93
C GLU A 170 -41.24 16.18 -13.27
N ILE A 171 -40.24 15.37 -12.96
CA ILE A 171 -39.06 15.82 -12.22
C ILE A 171 -38.22 16.75 -13.11
N GLN A 172 -37.54 17.73 -12.52
CA GLN A 172 -36.50 18.52 -13.20
C GLN A 172 -35.25 17.64 -13.48
N TYR A 173 -35.37 16.76 -14.47
CA TYR A 173 -34.34 15.83 -14.94
C TYR A 173 -32.99 16.50 -15.13
N GLU A 174 -32.99 17.73 -15.64
CA GLU A 174 -31.79 18.46 -15.99
C GLU A 174 -30.90 18.76 -14.78
N SER A 175 -31.49 19.03 -13.61
CA SER A 175 -30.73 19.34 -12.38
C SER A 175 -30.06 18.09 -11.76
N VAL A 176 -30.76 16.95 -11.78
CA VAL A 176 -30.25 15.68 -11.22
C VAL A 176 -29.22 15.07 -12.17
N ALA A 177 -29.48 15.09 -13.48
CA ALA A 177 -28.54 14.63 -14.49
C ALA A 177 -27.22 15.42 -14.45
N THR A 178 -27.28 16.73 -14.19
CA THR A 178 -26.08 17.58 -14.03
C THR A 178 -25.28 17.16 -12.80
N ARG A 179 -25.92 17.00 -11.63
CA ARG A 179 -25.22 16.55 -10.39
C ARG A 179 -24.60 15.16 -10.55
N ILE A 180 -25.35 14.20 -11.12
CA ILE A 180 -24.83 12.86 -11.38
C ILE A 180 -23.65 12.92 -12.36
N SER A 181 -23.73 13.76 -13.40
CA SER A 181 -22.65 13.93 -14.39
C SER A 181 -21.37 14.46 -13.75
N GLU A 182 -21.46 15.46 -12.88
CA GLU A 182 -20.32 16.01 -12.15
C GLU A 182 -19.63 14.96 -11.26
N GLU A 183 -20.40 14.25 -10.45
CA GLU A 183 -19.84 13.19 -9.58
C GLU A 183 -19.30 12.01 -10.40
N THR A 184 -19.91 11.72 -11.55
CA THR A 184 -19.45 10.69 -12.47
C THR A 184 -18.09 11.04 -13.07
N LYS A 185 -17.76 12.32 -13.29
CA LYS A 185 -16.41 12.72 -13.74
C LYS A 185 -15.32 12.43 -12.71
N ILE A 186 -15.66 12.47 -11.43
CA ILE A 186 -14.74 12.14 -10.33
C ILE A 186 -14.60 10.60 -10.25
N ALA A 187 -15.73 9.90 -10.29
CA ALA A 187 -15.79 8.46 -10.13
C ALA A 187 -15.30 7.66 -11.35
N LYS A 188 -15.38 8.21 -12.57
CA LYS A 188 -14.90 7.56 -13.79
C LYS A 188 -13.54 8.10 -14.22
N GLU A 189 -12.77 7.21 -14.81
CA GLU A 189 -11.64 7.59 -15.66
C GLU A 189 -12.15 8.06 -17.02
N ASP A 190 -11.64 9.19 -17.50
CA ASP A 190 -11.93 9.69 -18.84
C ASP A 190 -10.97 9.04 -19.85
N LEU A 191 -11.33 7.85 -20.33
CA LEU A 191 -10.54 7.10 -21.31
C LEU A 191 -10.44 7.81 -22.68
N ALA A 192 -11.26 8.82 -22.96
CA ALA A 192 -11.26 9.54 -24.22
C ALA A 192 -10.35 10.78 -24.20
N SER A 193 -9.93 11.23 -23.01
CA SER A 193 -9.02 12.36 -22.85
C SER A 193 -7.58 11.95 -23.14
N GLU A 194 -6.89 12.71 -23.99
CA GLU A 194 -5.45 12.55 -24.21
C GLU A 194 -4.62 12.90 -22.97
N THR A 195 -5.18 13.69 -22.06
CA THR A 195 -4.52 14.11 -20.82
C THR A 195 -5.04 13.32 -19.61
N PRO A 196 -4.16 12.76 -18.76
CA PRO A 196 -4.60 12.07 -17.55
C PRO A 196 -5.33 13.03 -16.63
N ASP A 197 -6.41 12.55 -16.02
CA ASP A 197 -7.22 13.37 -15.13
C ASP A 197 -6.47 13.76 -13.84
N ARG A 198 -7.05 14.68 -13.07
CA ARG A 198 -6.46 15.21 -11.83
C ARG A 198 -6.10 14.10 -10.84
N LEU A 199 -6.96 13.08 -10.69
CA LEU A 199 -6.75 12.00 -9.73
C LEU A 199 -5.65 11.05 -10.21
N GLU A 200 -5.65 10.71 -11.50
CA GLU A 200 -4.63 9.83 -12.10
C GLU A 200 -3.25 10.49 -12.08
N LYS A 201 -3.18 11.80 -12.35
CA LYS A 201 -1.94 12.57 -12.19
C LYS A 201 -1.45 12.54 -10.75
N LYS A 202 -2.31 12.87 -9.77
CA LYS A 202 -1.97 12.85 -8.34
C LYS A 202 -1.54 11.46 -7.87
N LEU A 203 -2.22 10.42 -8.33
CA LEU A 203 -1.89 9.02 -8.03
C LEU A 203 -0.53 8.63 -8.60
N SER A 204 -0.26 8.97 -9.86
CA SER A 204 1.01 8.70 -10.53
C SER A 204 2.18 9.43 -9.88
N GLU A 205 2.00 10.70 -9.53
CA GLU A 205 2.99 11.49 -8.78
C GLU A 205 3.26 10.87 -7.39
N THR A 206 2.20 10.41 -6.72
CA THR A 206 2.32 9.76 -5.41
C THR A 206 3.09 8.45 -5.50
N VAL A 207 2.76 7.58 -6.46
CA VAL A 207 3.47 6.31 -6.68
C VAL A 207 4.93 6.58 -7.04
N LYS A 208 5.20 7.55 -7.92
CA LYS A 208 6.56 7.94 -8.28
C LYS A 208 7.38 8.41 -7.07
N ALA A 209 6.78 9.22 -6.19
CA ALA A 209 7.47 9.65 -4.97
C ALA A 209 7.85 8.46 -4.06
N VAL A 210 7.01 7.42 -3.97
CA VAL A 210 7.34 6.20 -3.23
C VAL A 210 8.41 5.37 -3.94
N GLU A 211 8.36 5.30 -5.28
CA GLU A 211 9.41 4.68 -6.10
C GLU A 211 10.78 5.34 -5.87
N ASP A 212 10.82 6.67 -5.84
CA ASP A 212 12.05 7.43 -5.62
C ASP A 212 12.67 7.15 -4.23
N ILE A 213 11.85 6.82 -3.23
CA ILE A 213 12.30 6.41 -1.88
C ILE A 213 12.76 4.94 -1.86
N CYS A 214 11.97 4.03 -2.44
CA CYS A 214 12.18 2.60 -2.25
C CYS A 214 13.18 1.99 -3.25
N ARG A 215 13.21 2.47 -4.51
CA ARG A 215 14.09 1.90 -5.55
C ARG A 215 15.58 2.00 -5.19
N PRO A 216 16.10 3.12 -4.66
CA PRO A 216 17.51 3.19 -4.27
C PRO A 216 17.87 2.16 -3.19
N ILE A 217 16.97 1.91 -2.24
CA ILE A 217 17.16 0.95 -1.15
C ILE A 217 17.23 -0.48 -1.69
N ILE A 218 16.32 -0.82 -2.60
CA ILE A 218 16.27 -2.14 -3.24
C ILE A 218 17.49 -2.35 -4.17
N GLN A 219 17.87 -1.33 -4.93
CA GLN A 219 19.02 -1.42 -5.84
C GLN A 219 20.36 -1.52 -5.11
N ALA A 220 20.51 -0.85 -3.95
CA ALA A 220 21.71 -0.96 -3.13
C ALA A 220 21.93 -2.38 -2.62
N ALA A 221 20.88 -3.19 -2.48
CA ALA A 221 20.96 -4.59 -2.06
C ALA A 221 21.44 -5.55 -3.15
N ASN A 222 21.24 -5.18 -4.42
CA ASN A 222 21.53 -6.02 -5.58
C ASN A 222 22.92 -5.76 -6.18
N LYS A 223 23.71 -4.87 -5.59
CA LYS A 223 25.10 -4.57 -5.98
C LYS A 223 26.07 -5.31 -5.08
#